data_AF-A0A645B1K2-F1
#
_entry.id   AF-A0A645B1K2-F1
#
_cell.length_a   1.000
_cell.length_b   1.000
_cell.length_c   1.000
_cell.angle_alpha   90.00
_cell.angle_beta   90.00
_cell.angle_gamma   90.00
#
_symmetry.space_group_name_H-M   'P 1'
#
loop_
_entity.id
_entity.type
_entity.pdbx_description
1 polymer ?
#
loop_
_entity_poly.entity_id
_entity_poly.type
_entity_poly.pdbx_seq_one_letter_code
_entity_poly.pdbx_strand_id
1 'polypeptide(L)'
;MCTGDNPLTAATIAQEAGVDSFIAECKPEDKIKAIKVEQAEGKIVAMTGDGTNDAPALAQANVGIAMNSGTQAAKEAANMIDLDSDPTKILDVVEIGKQLLITRGSLTTFSIANDVAKYFAIIPAMFMAVIPQLGVLNIMGLSTPYSAILSALIFNAIIIPLLIPLAMKGVKYRPMRAEKMLSRNMLIYGLGGIAAPFVGIKLIDLLITPLLAALGM
;
A
#
# COMPACT_ATOMS: atom_id res chain seq x y z
N MET A 1 -22.05 11.65 11.34
CA MET A 1 -22.42 12.92 10.66
C MET A 1 -22.59 14.01 11.71
N CYS A 2 -22.02 15.20 11.52
CA CYS A 2 -22.21 16.34 12.42
C CYS A 2 -22.95 17.44 11.66
N THR A 3 -24.15 17.84 12.12
CA THR A 3 -24.96 18.87 11.45
C THR A 3 -25.50 19.88 12.46
N GLY A 4 -25.74 21.12 12.01
CA GLY A 4 -26.46 22.15 12.76
C GLY A 4 -27.98 22.00 12.70
N ASP A 5 -28.49 21.05 11.90
CA ASP A 5 -29.92 20.79 11.78
C ASP A 5 -30.53 20.22 13.07
N ASN A 6 -31.85 20.35 13.19
CA ASN A 6 -32.58 19.76 14.29
C ASN A 6 -32.50 18.21 14.25
N PRO A 7 -32.75 17.53 15.39
CA PRO A 7 -32.60 16.08 15.50
C PRO A 7 -33.44 15.26 14.52
N LEU A 8 -34.63 15.73 14.14
CA LEU A 8 -35.55 15.02 13.25
C LEU A 8 -35.01 15.00 11.81
N THR A 9 -34.57 16.16 11.32
CA THR A 9 -33.96 16.29 9.99
C THR A 9 -32.65 15.53 9.93
N ALA A 10 -31.81 15.67 10.96
CA ALA A 10 -30.53 14.96 11.03
C ALA A 10 -30.70 13.44 11.02
N ALA A 11 -31.70 12.90 11.73
CA ALA A 11 -32.00 11.47 11.73
C ALA A 11 -32.42 10.96 10.35
N THR A 12 -33.29 11.70 9.67
CA THR A 12 -33.76 11.35 8.32
C THR A 12 -32.60 11.28 7.33
N ILE A 13 -31.77 12.34 7.27
CA ILE A 13 -30.61 12.39 6.37
C ILE A 13 -29.59 11.32 6.74
N ALA A 14 -29.35 11.09 8.03
CA ALA A 14 -28.43 10.05 8.47
C ALA A 14 -28.86 8.65 8.00
N GLN A 15 -30.17 8.37 8.06
CA GLN A 15 -30.73 7.10 7.61
C GLN A 15 -30.64 6.95 6.08
N GLU A 16 -30.94 8.00 5.32
CA GLU A 16 -30.82 8.00 3.86
C GLU A 16 -29.37 7.82 3.39
N ALA A 17 -28.42 8.49 4.06
CA ALA A 17 -27.00 8.38 3.77
C ALA A 17 -26.36 7.09 4.31
N GLY A 18 -27.06 6.32 5.15
CA GLY A 18 -26.57 5.07 5.73
C GLY A 18 -25.39 5.26 6.69
N VAL A 19 -25.34 6.38 7.43
CA VAL A 19 -24.25 6.64 8.39
C VAL A 19 -24.55 6.01 9.76
N ASP A 20 -23.51 5.53 10.45
CA ASP A 20 -23.66 4.78 11.71
C ASP A 20 -24.21 5.63 12.87
N SER A 21 -23.85 6.91 12.91
CA SER A 21 -24.25 7.83 13.98
C SER A 21 -24.25 9.29 13.52
N PHE A 22 -25.01 10.14 14.22
CA PHE A 22 -25.05 11.57 13.98
C PHE A 22 -25.10 12.40 15.27
N ILE A 23 -24.65 13.66 15.16
CA ILE A 23 -24.76 14.70 16.17
C ILE A 23 -25.57 15.83 15.54
N ALA A 24 -26.77 16.08 16.06
CA ALA A 24 -27.66 17.17 15.65
C ALA A 24 -27.39 18.44 16.48
N GLU A 25 -27.81 19.59 15.98
CA GLU A 25 -27.58 20.91 16.60
C GLU A 25 -26.12 21.11 17.05
N CYS A 26 -25.19 20.58 16.26
CA CYS A 26 -23.79 20.40 16.64
C CYS A 26 -23.05 21.74 16.68
N LYS A 27 -22.55 22.11 17.87
CA LYS A 27 -21.74 23.31 18.05
C LYS A 27 -20.28 23.07 17.65
N PRO A 28 -19.50 24.13 17.39
CA PRO A 28 -18.08 23.99 17.06
C PRO A 28 -17.29 23.19 18.10
N GLU A 29 -17.59 23.37 19.40
CA GLU A 29 -16.95 22.65 20.50
C GLU A 29 -17.30 21.16 20.49
N ASP A 30 -18.52 20.81 20.09
CA ASP A 30 -18.99 19.43 20.00
C ASP A 30 -18.24 18.67 18.91
N LYS A 31 -17.93 19.32 17.77
CA LYS A 31 -17.12 18.72 16.70
C LYS A 31 -15.72 18.36 17.20
N ILE A 32 -15.05 19.29 17.88
CA ILE A 32 -13.72 19.08 18.46
C ILE A 32 -13.76 17.96 19.51
N LYS A 33 -14.78 17.96 20.37
CA LYS A 33 -14.95 16.95 21.41
C LYS A 33 -15.16 15.57 20.80
N ALA A 34 -16.01 15.45 19.78
CA ALA A 34 -16.24 14.20 19.06
C ALA A 34 -14.92 13.65 18.46
N ILE A 35 -14.14 14.50 17.80
CA ILE A 35 -12.83 14.11 17.25
C ILE A 35 -11.90 13.61 18.36
N LYS A 36 -11.78 14.33 19.48
CA LYS A 36 -10.90 13.95 20.59
C LYS A 36 -11.32 12.63 21.25
N VAL A 37 -12.63 12.37 21.35
CA VAL A 37 -13.14 11.09 21.90
C VAL A 37 -12.72 9.94 20.99
N GLU A 38 -12.94 10.03 19.68
CA GLU A 38 -12.55 8.99 18.72
C GLU A 38 -11.02 8.79 18.67
N GLN A 39 -10.25 9.89 18.75
CA GLN A 39 -8.79 9.84 18.84
C GLN A 39 -8.30 9.20 20.14
N ALA A 40 -9.00 9.41 21.26
CA ALA A 40 -8.66 8.78 22.54
C ALA A 40 -8.89 7.26 22.51
N GLU A 41 -9.76 6.77 21.64
CA GLU A 41 -9.92 5.34 21.34
C GLU A 41 -8.85 4.79 20.38
N GLY A 42 -7.87 5.61 19.98
CA GLY A 42 -6.79 5.23 19.08
C GLY A 42 -7.18 5.21 17.60
N LYS A 43 -8.32 5.79 17.23
CA LYS A 43 -8.75 5.87 15.83
C LYS A 43 -8.10 7.06 15.13
N ILE A 44 -7.85 6.90 13.84
CA ILE A 44 -7.45 8.00 12.94
C ILE A 44 -8.73 8.67 12.45
N VAL A 45 -8.90 9.96 12.74
CA VAL A 45 -10.12 10.72 12.43
C VAL A 45 -9.86 11.64 11.25
N ALA A 46 -10.72 11.53 10.23
CA ALA A 46 -10.79 12.46 9.12
C ALA A 46 -12.04 13.33 9.23
N MET A 47 -11.94 14.60 8.87
CA MET A 47 -13.05 15.55 8.89
C MET A 47 -13.10 16.35 7.58
N THR A 48 -14.31 16.61 7.10
CA THR A 48 -14.57 17.57 6.02
C THR A 48 -15.42 18.73 6.53
N GLY A 49 -15.21 19.94 6.01
CA GLY A 49 -15.96 21.14 6.39
C GLY A 49 -15.65 22.36 5.52
N ASP A 50 -16.46 23.41 5.66
CA ASP A 50 -16.39 24.64 4.87
C ASP A 50 -16.40 25.92 5.70
N GLY A 51 -16.93 25.86 6.92
CA GLY A 51 -17.10 27.03 7.77
C GLY A 51 -15.82 27.48 8.46
N THR A 52 -15.74 28.77 8.80
CA THR A 52 -14.78 29.30 9.79
C THR A 52 -14.88 28.56 11.12
N ASN A 53 -16.09 28.12 11.47
CA ASN A 53 -16.37 27.33 12.66
C ASN A 53 -15.80 25.91 12.60
N ASP A 54 -15.48 25.40 11.40
CA ASP A 54 -14.89 24.08 11.21
C ASP A 54 -13.38 24.11 11.24
N ALA A 55 -12.74 25.28 11.05
CA ALA A 55 -11.28 25.41 11.02
C ALA A 55 -10.60 24.79 12.25
N PRO A 56 -11.05 25.02 13.50
CA PRO A 56 -10.44 24.37 14.67
C PRO A 56 -10.62 22.84 14.68
N ALA A 57 -11.75 22.35 14.17
CA ALA A 57 -12.03 20.92 14.13
C ALA A 57 -11.25 20.22 13.00
N LEU A 58 -11.11 20.86 11.84
CA LEU A 58 -10.24 20.45 10.74
C LEU A 58 -8.78 20.35 11.19
N ALA A 59 -8.30 21.33 11.97
CA ALA A 59 -6.95 21.32 12.53
C ALA A 59 -6.74 20.25 13.63
N GLN A 60 -7.80 19.89 14.36
CA GLN A 60 -7.75 18.84 15.39
C GLN A 60 -7.79 17.43 14.78
N ALA A 61 -8.44 17.25 13.62
CA ALA A 61 -8.50 15.98 12.92
C ALA A 61 -7.11 15.54 12.44
N ASN A 62 -6.91 14.23 12.27
CA ASN A 62 -5.67 13.71 11.69
C ASN A 62 -5.56 14.03 10.20
N VAL A 63 -6.70 14.11 9.52
CA VAL A 63 -6.82 14.52 8.12
C VAL A 63 -8.01 15.47 7.99
N GLY A 64 -7.73 16.76 7.87
CA GLY A 64 -8.73 17.79 7.57
C GLY A 64 -8.84 18.04 6.07
N ILE A 65 -10.07 18.06 5.54
CA ILE A 65 -10.38 18.37 4.14
C ILE A 65 -11.31 19.60 4.12
N ALA A 66 -10.87 20.69 3.52
CA ALA A 66 -11.70 21.88 3.35
C ALA A 66 -12.41 21.85 1.99
N MET A 67 -13.64 22.34 1.93
CA MET A 67 -14.33 22.56 0.64
C MET A 67 -13.78 23.82 -0.06
N ASN A 68 -13.76 23.83 -1.39
CA ASN A 68 -13.31 24.98 -2.16
C ASN A 68 -14.25 26.18 -2.07
N SER A 69 -15.56 25.95 -1.89
CA SER A 69 -16.50 27.01 -1.51
C SER A 69 -16.30 27.53 -0.08
N GLY A 70 -15.50 26.83 0.74
CA GLY A 70 -15.25 27.15 2.13
C GLY A 70 -14.41 28.39 2.37
N THR A 71 -14.44 28.85 3.61
CA THR A 71 -13.72 30.05 4.07
C THR A 71 -12.20 29.89 3.99
N GLN A 72 -11.45 31.00 3.89
CA GLN A 72 -9.98 30.94 3.91
C GLN A 72 -9.45 30.28 5.19
N ALA A 73 -10.07 30.56 6.33
CA ALA A 73 -9.70 29.93 7.60
C ALA A 73 -9.80 28.40 7.55
N ALA A 74 -10.86 27.86 6.95
CA ALA A 74 -11.02 26.41 6.78
C ALA A 74 -9.92 25.84 5.86
N LYS A 75 -9.63 26.53 4.74
CA LYS A 75 -8.59 26.11 3.78
C LYS A 75 -7.18 26.15 4.38
N GLU A 76 -6.87 27.12 5.22
CA GLU A 76 -5.58 27.23 5.91
C GLU A 76 -5.42 26.19 7.02
N ALA A 77 -6.52 25.80 7.68
CA ALA A 77 -6.50 24.80 8.73
C ALA A 77 -6.49 23.34 8.21
N ALA A 78 -6.98 23.10 6.99
CA ALA A 78 -7.07 21.77 6.40
C ALA A 78 -5.76 21.29 5.77
N ASN A 79 -5.61 19.97 5.65
CA ASN A 79 -4.48 19.35 4.95
C ASN A 79 -4.70 19.26 3.44
N MET A 80 -5.97 19.24 3.00
CA MET A 80 -6.38 19.12 1.60
C MET A 80 -7.57 20.03 1.32
N ILE A 81 -7.71 20.44 0.06
CA ILE A 81 -8.86 21.22 -0.42
C ILE A 81 -9.57 20.41 -1.49
N ASP A 82 -10.86 20.14 -1.29
CA ASP A 82 -11.71 19.56 -2.33
C ASP A 82 -12.25 20.65 -3.25
N LEU A 83 -11.80 20.61 -4.51
CA LEU A 83 -12.15 21.57 -5.55
C LEU A 83 -13.62 21.52 -5.97
N ASP A 84 -14.28 20.36 -5.85
CA ASP A 84 -15.67 20.19 -6.28
C ASP A 84 -16.67 20.48 -5.15
N SER A 85 -16.19 20.68 -3.93
CA SER A 85 -17.00 20.99 -2.73
C SER A 85 -18.08 19.92 -2.44
N ASP A 86 -17.70 18.65 -2.56
CA ASP A 86 -18.54 17.49 -2.29
C ASP A 86 -18.03 16.73 -1.05
N PRO A 87 -18.78 16.71 0.06
CA PRO A 87 -18.34 16.02 1.28
C PRO A 87 -18.20 14.51 1.10
N THR A 88 -18.80 13.89 0.08
CA THR A 88 -18.69 12.45 -0.18
C THR A 88 -17.33 12.03 -0.71
N LYS A 89 -16.55 12.95 -1.30
CA LYS A 89 -15.19 12.67 -1.80
C LYS A 89 -14.18 12.26 -0.75
N ILE A 90 -14.49 12.47 0.54
CA ILE A 90 -13.69 11.92 1.62
C ILE A 90 -13.55 10.39 1.50
N LEU A 91 -14.57 9.71 0.93
CA LEU A 91 -14.54 8.27 0.68
C LEU A 91 -13.49 7.91 -0.39
N ASP A 92 -13.45 8.66 -1.49
CA ASP A 92 -12.46 8.47 -2.56
C ASP A 92 -11.04 8.72 -2.05
N VAL A 93 -10.84 9.78 -1.26
CA VAL A 93 -9.53 10.09 -0.65
C VAL A 93 -9.06 8.93 0.23
N VAL A 94 -9.96 8.37 1.04
CA VAL A 94 -9.65 7.20 1.89
C VAL A 94 -9.38 5.96 1.05
N GLU A 95 -10.13 5.71 -0.02
CA GLU A 95 -9.94 4.57 -0.91
C GLU A 95 -8.56 4.63 -1.61
N ILE A 96 -8.22 5.77 -2.19
CA ILE A 96 -6.93 6.01 -2.85
C ILE A 96 -5.79 5.85 -1.83
N GLY A 97 -5.92 6.44 -0.65
CA GLY A 97 -4.93 6.31 0.42
C GLY A 97 -4.69 4.85 0.82
N LYS A 98 -5.76 4.06 0.98
CA LYS A 98 -5.67 2.63 1.26
C LYS A 98 -5.02 1.85 0.11
N GLN A 99 -5.40 2.15 -1.13
CA GLN A 99 -4.81 1.49 -2.30
C GLN A 99 -3.30 1.74 -2.38
N LEU A 100 -2.83 2.96 -2.12
CA LEU A 100 -1.41 3.30 -2.10
C LEU A 100 -0.66 2.50 -1.03
N LEU A 101 -1.18 2.45 0.20
CA LEU A 101 -0.55 1.72 1.31
C LEU A 101 -0.50 0.21 1.03
N ILE A 102 -1.57 -0.37 0.52
CA ILE A 102 -1.63 -1.80 0.17
C ILE A 102 -0.66 -2.12 -0.96
N THR A 103 -0.59 -1.26 -1.98
CA THR A 103 0.33 -1.44 -3.11
C THR A 103 1.77 -1.44 -2.63
N ARG A 104 2.14 -0.46 -1.79
CA ARG A 104 3.47 -0.39 -1.19
C ARG A 104 3.78 -1.65 -0.38
N GLY A 105 2.89 -2.05 0.54
CA GLY A 105 3.09 -3.24 1.36
C GLY A 105 3.22 -4.53 0.54
N SER A 106 2.43 -4.66 -0.52
CA SER A 106 2.47 -5.80 -1.45
C SER A 106 3.81 -5.88 -2.18
N LEU A 107 4.29 -4.76 -2.72
CA LEU A 107 5.58 -4.69 -3.42
C LEU A 107 6.74 -4.94 -2.48
N THR A 108 6.71 -4.39 -1.25
CA THR A 108 7.74 -4.66 -0.24
C THR A 108 7.77 -6.14 0.13
N THR A 109 6.61 -6.75 0.37
CA THR A 109 6.51 -8.19 0.68
C THR A 109 7.07 -9.04 -0.45
N PHE A 110 6.68 -8.74 -1.69
CA PHE A 110 7.22 -9.42 -2.88
C PHE A 110 8.74 -9.24 -3.01
N SER A 111 9.25 -8.02 -2.83
CA SER A 111 10.67 -7.71 -2.99
C SER A 111 11.53 -8.40 -1.94
N ILE A 112 11.09 -8.44 -0.68
CA ILE A 112 11.83 -9.12 0.40
C ILE A 112 11.79 -10.64 0.16
N ALA A 113 10.63 -11.18 -0.19
CA ALA A 113 10.48 -12.60 -0.49
C ALA A 113 11.39 -13.07 -1.64
N ASN A 114 11.61 -12.20 -2.64
CA ASN A 114 12.49 -12.47 -3.76
C ASN A 114 13.95 -12.69 -3.36
N ASP A 115 14.43 -12.03 -2.31
CA ASP A 115 15.83 -12.15 -1.89
C ASP A 115 16.19 -13.58 -1.44
N VAL A 116 15.21 -14.38 -1.00
CA VAL A 116 15.40 -15.81 -0.69
C VAL A 116 16.00 -16.56 -1.89
N ALA A 117 15.40 -16.41 -3.07
CA ALA A 117 15.88 -17.09 -4.27
C ALA A 117 17.26 -16.59 -4.71
N LYS A 118 17.51 -15.28 -4.57
CA LYS A 118 18.82 -14.68 -4.91
C LYS A 118 19.93 -15.27 -4.04
N TYR A 119 19.70 -15.48 -2.75
CA TYR A 119 20.68 -16.12 -1.88
C TYR A 119 20.99 -17.55 -2.31
N PHE A 120 19.97 -18.34 -2.69
CA PHE A 120 20.17 -19.70 -3.21
C PHE A 120 20.85 -19.73 -4.60
N ALA A 121 20.80 -18.65 -5.38
CA ALA A 121 21.56 -18.55 -6.63
C ALA A 121 23.03 -18.17 -6.38
N ILE A 122 23.26 -17.13 -5.57
CA ILE A 122 24.56 -16.45 -5.48
C ILE A 122 25.50 -17.16 -4.48
N ILE A 123 25.00 -17.60 -3.32
CA ILE A 123 25.87 -18.21 -2.29
C ILE A 123 26.58 -19.46 -2.82
N PRO A 124 25.90 -20.44 -3.44
CA PRO A 124 26.57 -21.62 -3.99
C PRO A 124 27.54 -21.22 -5.10
N ALA A 125 27.15 -20.31 -5.98
CA ALA A 125 27.98 -19.85 -7.09
C ALA A 125 29.31 -19.24 -6.59
N MET A 126 29.27 -18.36 -5.59
CA MET A 126 30.49 -17.69 -5.11
C MET A 126 31.42 -18.63 -4.33
N PHE A 127 30.87 -19.57 -3.56
CA PHE A 127 31.65 -20.31 -2.58
C PHE A 127 31.93 -21.77 -2.95
N MET A 128 31.27 -22.36 -3.95
CA MET A 128 31.45 -23.78 -4.29
C MET A 128 32.88 -24.12 -4.71
N ALA A 129 33.64 -23.15 -5.23
CA ALA A 129 35.06 -23.33 -5.55
C ALA A 129 35.94 -23.52 -4.29
N VAL A 130 35.54 -22.94 -3.15
CA VAL A 130 36.28 -22.99 -1.88
C VAL A 130 35.68 -24.02 -0.92
N ILE A 131 34.36 -24.17 -0.93
CA ILE A 131 33.58 -25.05 -0.06
C ILE A 131 32.61 -25.86 -0.94
N PRO A 132 33.06 -26.98 -1.54
CA PRO A 132 32.24 -27.79 -2.45
C PRO A 132 30.95 -28.31 -1.82
N GLN A 133 30.90 -28.47 -0.50
CA GLN A 133 29.72 -28.91 0.25
C GLN A 133 28.52 -27.95 0.10
N LEU A 134 28.76 -26.68 -0.22
CA LEU A 134 27.70 -25.70 -0.48
C LEU A 134 26.97 -25.95 -1.82
N GLY A 135 27.44 -26.90 -2.64
CA GLY A 135 26.71 -27.36 -3.83
C GLY A 135 25.29 -27.86 -3.54
N VAL A 136 25.04 -28.39 -2.33
CA VAL A 136 23.70 -28.83 -1.89
C VAL A 136 22.69 -27.66 -1.86
N LEU A 137 23.17 -26.43 -1.69
CA LEU A 137 22.32 -25.24 -1.69
C LEU A 137 21.96 -24.76 -3.11
N ASN A 138 22.54 -25.35 -4.17
CA ASN A 138 22.13 -25.08 -5.56
C ASN A 138 20.81 -25.80 -5.89
N ILE A 139 19.74 -25.42 -5.19
CA ILE A 139 18.40 -26.01 -5.33
C ILE A 139 17.87 -25.85 -6.76
N MET A 140 18.24 -24.75 -7.45
CA MET A 140 17.86 -24.47 -8.83
C MET A 140 18.64 -25.27 -9.88
N GLY A 141 19.71 -25.96 -9.48
CA GLY A 141 20.59 -26.68 -10.39
C GLY A 141 21.15 -25.78 -11.49
N LEU A 142 21.62 -24.58 -11.13
CA LEU A 142 22.22 -23.62 -12.06
C LEU A 142 23.52 -24.16 -12.63
N SER A 143 23.78 -23.85 -13.90
CA SER A 143 24.75 -24.58 -14.74
C SER A 143 26.20 -24.31 -14.35
N THR A 144 26.58 -23.05 -14.17
CA THR A 144 27.92 -22.62 -13.77
C THR A 144 27.85 -21.49 -12.73
N PRO A 145 28.89 -21.29 -11.90
CA PRO A 145 28.98 -20.13 -11.00
C PRO A 145 28.76 -18.78 -11.70
N TYR A 146 29.35 -18.61 -12.89
CA TYR A 146 29.25 -17.38 -13.65
C TYR A 146 27.83 -17.14 -14.18
N SER A 147 27.22 -18.16 -14.80
CA SER A 147 25.83 -18.10 -15.30
C SER A 147 24.81 -17.89 -14.18
N ALA A 148 25.03 -18.49 -12.99
CA ALA A 148 24.18 -18.28 -11.84
C ALA A 148 24.14 -16.82 -11.36
N ILE A 149 25.30 -16.19 -11.24
CA ILE A 149 25.41 -14.77 -10.83
C ILE A 149 24.80 -13.87 -11.92
N LEU A 150 25.14 -14.11 -13.18
CA LEU A 150 24.61 -13.32 -14.31
C LEU A 150 23.08 -13.42 -14.39
N SER A 151 22.52 -14.62 -14.22
CA SER A 151 21.08 -14.86 -14.22
C SER A 151 20.36 -14.12 -13.11
N ALA A 152 20.91 -14.14 -11.89
CA ALA A 152 20.34 -13.41 -10.75
C ALA A 152 20.36 -11.89 -10.99
N LEU A 153 21.44 -11.35 -11.56
CA LEU A 153 21.54 -9.93 -11.89
C LEU A 153 20.56 -9.51 -13.00
N ILE A 154 20.46 -10.30 -14.07
CA ILE A 154 19.52 -10.06 -15.17
C ILE A 154 18.08 -10.12 -14.66
N PHE A 155 17.74 -11.12 -13.83
CA PHE A 155 16.41 -11.22 -13.24
C PHE A 155 16.07 -9.96 -12.44
N ASN A 156 17.01 -9.47 -11.63
CA ASN A 156 16.80 -8.24 -10.85
C ASN A 156 16.59 -7.00 -11.74
N ALA A 157 17.27 -6.93 -12.89
CA ALA A 157 17.06 -5.85 -13.86
C ALA A 157 15.68 -5.94 -14.55
N ILE A 158 15.20 -7.15 -14.84
CA ILE A 158 13.92 -7.38 -15.55
C ILE A 158 12.71 -7.22 -14.62
N ILE A 159 12.82 -7.65 -13.36
CA ILE A 159 11.67 -7.67 -12.45
C ILE A 159 11.18 -6.26 -12.11
N ILE A 160 12.07 -5.26 -12.09
CA ILE A 160 11.71 -3.87 -11.80
C ILE A 160 10.73 -3.32 -12.86
N PRO A 161 11.04 -3.30 -14.17
CA PRO A 161 10.09 -2.92 -15.21
C PRO A 161 8.77 -3.69 -15.16
N LEU A 162 8.80 -4.99 -14.86
CA LEU A 162 7.59 -5.82 -14.77
C LEU A 162 6.66 -5.41 -13.62
N LEU A 163 7.20 -4.85 -12.54
CA LEU A 163 6.42 -4.38 -11.40
C LEU A 163 5.90 -2.95 -11.56
N ILE A 164 6.41 -2.16 -12.52
CA ILE A 164 5.95 -0.77 -12.75
C ILE A 164 4.44 -0.69 -13.03
N PRO A 165 3.83 -1.51 -13.91
CA PRO A 165 2.40 -1.44 -14.14
C PRO A 165 1.57 -1.71 -12.87
N LEU A 166 2.04 -2.59 -11.98
CA LEU A 166 1.40 -2.88 -10.72
C LEU A 166 1.52 -1.70 -9.74
N ALA A 167 2.71 -1.07 -9.69
CA ALA A 167 2.94 0.13 -8.88
C ALA A 167 2.07 1.30 -9.32
N MET A 168 1.87 1.47 -10.63
CA MET A 168 1.09 2.56 -11.22
C MET A 168 -0.43 2.34 -11.14
N LYS A 169 -0.92 1.13 -11.46
CA LYS A 169 -2.36 0.82 -11.40
C LYS A 169 -2.84 0.60 -9.97
N GLY A 170 -1.93 0.25 -9.06
CA GLY A 170 -2.21 -0.09 -7.68
C GLY A 170 -2.91 -1.44 -7.53
N VAL A 171 -2.80 -1.99 -6.33
CA VAL A 171 -3.48 -3.23 -5.91
C VAL A 171 -4.91 -2.89 -5.50
N LYS A 172 -5.89 -3.44 -6.22
CA LYS A 172 -7.32 -3.20 -5.93
C LYS A 172 -7.64 -3.46 -4.46
N TYR A 173 -8.15 -2.44 -3.78
CA TYR A 173 -8.64 -2.54 -2.41
C TYR A 173 -9.91 -3.40 -2.36
N ARG A 174 -10.01 -4.24 -1.34
CA ARG A 174 -11.25 -4.93 -0.97
C ARG A 174 -11.43 -4.79 0.54
N PRO A 175 -12.60 -4.36 1.03
CA PRO A 175 -12.85 -4.23 2.46
C PRO A 175 -12.84 -5.61 3.11
N MET A 176 -11.86 -5.84 3.99
CA MET A 176 -11.62 -7.10 4.68
C MET A 176 -11.03 -6.80 6.06
N ARG A 177 -11.22 -7.73 7.01
CA ARG A 177 -10.51 -7.68 8.29
C ARG A 177 -8.98 -7.69 8.09
N ALA A 178 -8.26 -7.05 8.99
CA ALA A 178 -6.81 -6.87 8.90
C ALA A 178 -6.07 -8.22 8.79
N GLU A 179 -6.47 -9.23 9.56
CA GLU A 179 -5.83 -10.55 9.54
C GLU A 179 -6.00 -11.21 8.17
N LYS A 180 -7.21 -11.16 7.61
CA LYS A 180 -7.52 -11.76 6.31
C LYS A 180 -6.80 -11.03 5.17
N MET A 181 -6.65 -9.71 5.28
CA MET A 181 -5.87 -8.91 4.34
C MET A 181 -4.39 -9.29 4.38
N LEU A 182 -3.82 -9.41 5.58
CA LEU A 182 -2.42 -9.82 5.78
C LEU A 182 -2.18 -11.23 5.22
N SER A 183 -3.00 -12.22 5.58
CA SER A 183 -2.85 -13.59 5.09
C SER A 183 -2.93 -13.63 3.56
N ARG A 184 -3.89 -12.91 2.95
CA ARG A 184 -4.00 -12.82 1.49
C ARG A 184 -2.78 -12.18 0.86
N ASN A 185 -2.24 -11.12 1.46
CA ASN A 185 -1.03 -10.45 0.98
C ASN A 185 0.17 -11.39 0.99
N MET A 186 0.38 -12.09 2.12
CA MET A 186 1.44 -13.07 2.28
C MET A 186 1.32 -14.24 1.29
N LEU A 187 0.11 -14.75 1.07
CA LEU A 187 -0.12 -15.85 0.14
C LEU A 187 0.12 -15.45 -1.31
N ILE A 188 -0.29 -14.26 -1.73
CA ILE A 188 -0.15 -13.83 -3.13
C ILE A 188 1.25 -13.28 -3.39
N TYR A 189 1.66 -12.27 -2.64
CA TYR A 189 2.90 -11.53 -2.89
C TYR A 189 4.10 -12.15 -2.19
N GLY A 190 3.91 -12.79 -1.03
CA GLY A 190 4.98 -13.53 -0.37
C GLY A 190 5.33 -14.81 -1.13
N LEU A 191 4.39 -15.72 -1.33
CA LEU A 191 4.66 -16.96 -2.09
C LEU A 191 4.99 -16.66 -3.55
N GLY A 192 4.31 -15.71 -4.18
CA GLY A 192 4.64 -15.25 -5.53
C GLY A 192 6.05 -14.66 -5.60
N GLY A 193 6.45 -13.90 -4.59
CA GLY A 193 7.80 -13.34 -4.46
C GLY A 193 8.88 -14.40 -4.24
N ILE A 194 8.56 -15.55 -3.66
CA ILE A 194 9.47 -16.70 -3.59
C ILE A 194 9.48 -17.45 -4.93
N ALA A 195 8.32 -17.86 -5.45
CA ALA A 195 8.27 -18.75 -6.61
C ALA A 195 8.74 -18.09 -7.92
N ALA A 196 8.37 -16.83 -8.16
CA ALA A 196 8.69 -16.11 -9.39
C ALA A 196 10.20 -16.05 -9.68
N PRO A 197 11.09 -15.66 -8.75
CA PRO A 197 12.52 -15.64 -9.00
C PRO A 197 13.16 -17.01 -9.16
N PHE A 198 12.69 -18.06 -8.45
CA PHE A 198 13.19 -19.41 -8.68
C PHE A 198 12.98 -19.84 -10.13
N VAL A 199 11.78 -19.60 -10.66
CA VAL A 199 11.46 -19.89 -12.07
C VAL A 199 12.21 -18.95 -13.01
N GLY A 200 12.20 -17.65 -12.73
CA GLY A 200 12.80 -16.63 -13.58
C GLY A 200 14.31 -16.78 -13.73
N ILE A 201 15.04 -16.94 -12.61
CA ILE A 201 16.50 -17.15 -12.62
C ILE A 201 16.84 -18.43 -13.38
N LYS A 202 16.11 -19.53 -13.16
CA LYS A 202 16.36 -20.79 -13.87
C LYS A 202 16.13 -20.66 -15.37
N LEU A 203 15.07 -19.98 -15.79
CA LEU A 203 14.80 -19.75 -17.22
C LEU A 203 15.89 -18.88 -17.85
N ILE A 204 16.35 -17.84 -17.16
CA ILE A 204 17.45 -17.01 -17.64
C ILE A 204 18.73 -17.85 -17.76
N ASP A 205 19.05 -18.65 -16.75
CA ASP A 205 20.24 -19.53 -16.75
C ASP A 205 20.25 -20.48 -17.95
N LEU A 206 19.11 -21.12 -18.23
CA LEU A 206 18.95 -22.01 -19.39
C LEU A 206 19.13 -21.28 -20.73
N LEU A 207 18.76 -20.00 -20.81
CA LEU A 207 18.90 -19.20 -22.03
C LEU A 207 20.34 -18.69 -22.22
N ILE A 208 21.00 -18.25 -21.15
CA ILE A 208 22.34 -17.65 -21.26
C ILE A 208 23.46 -18.70 -21.31
N THR A 209 23.29 -19.86 -20.68
CA THR A 209 24.32 -20.91 -20.61
C THR A 209 24.86 -21.32 -21.98
N PRO A 210 24.03 -21.63 -23.00
CA PRO A 210 24.55 -21.99 -24.33
C PRO A 210 25.28 -20.81 -25.00
N LEU A 211 24.84 -19.57 -24.76
CA LEU A 211 25.49 -18.38 -25.30
C LEU A 211 26.87 -18.14 -24.65
N LEU A 212 26.96 -18.32 -23.34
CA LEU A 212 28.22 -18.21 -22.59
C LEU A 212 29.22 -19.28 -23.02
N ALA A 213 28.75 -20.52 -23.17
CA ALA A 213 29.57 -21.63 -23.67
C ALA A 213 30.11 -21.35 -25.09
N ALA A 214 29.29 -20.76 -25.97
CA ALA A 214 29.72 -20.35 -27.31
C ALA A 214 30.76 -19.22 -27.30
N LEU A 215 30.78 -18.40 -26.25
CA LEU A 215 31.77 -17.34 -26.02
C LEU A 215 33.02 -17.82 -25.26
N GLY A 216 33.10 -19.11 -24.90
CA GLY A 216 34.22 -19.70 -24.17
C GLY A 216 34.27 -19.33 -22.68
N MET A 217 33.14 -18.93 -22.11
CA MET A 217 32.97 -18.59 -20.68
C MET A 217 32.20 -19.66 -19.92
#